data_AF-A0A8S2XTW0-F1
#
_entry.id   AF-A0A8S2XTW0-F1
#
_cell.length_a   1.000
_cell.length_b   1.000
_cell.length_c   1.000
_cell.angle_alpha   90.00
_cell.angle_beta   90.00
_cell.angle_gamma   90.00
#
_symmetry.space_group_name_H-M   'P 1'
#
loop_
_entity.id
_entity.type
_entity.pdbx_description
1 polymer ?
#
loop_
_entity_poly.entity_id
_entity_poly.type
_entity_poly.pdbx_seq_one_letter_code
_entity_poly.pdbx_strand_id
1 'polypeptide(L)' 'GPNKDSFNLGCKQNFIEIFGSSPFLAFLPVTTSLGDGVHYRVNSGLSGGLHNQVEQRKAQSNSFNR' A
#
# COMPACT_ATOMS: atom_id res chain seq x y z
N GLY A 1 3.00 5.94 12.61
CA GLY A 1 2.12 6.54 11.58
C GLY A 1 0.68 6.13 11.83
N PRO A 2 -0.30 6.91 11.35
CA PRO A 2 -1.73 6.71 11.63
C PRO A 2 -2.33 5.40 11.09
N ASN A 3 -1.67 4.73 10.13
CA ASN A 3 -2.05 3.39 9.70
C ASN A 3 -0.80 2.54 9.43
N LYS A 4 -0.62 1.48 10.22
CA LYS A 4 0.57 0.61 10.17
C LYS A 4 0.57 -0.32 8.95
N ASP A 5 -0.61 -0.61 8.41
CA ASP A 5 -0.80 -1.62 7.36
C ASP A 5 -0.97 -1.03 5.96
N SER A 6 -0.78 0.28 5.80
CA SER A 6 -0.93 0.96 4.51
C SER A 6 -0.05 0.37 3.41
N PHE A 7 1.15 -0.09 3.74
CA PHE A 7 2.09 -0.73 2.80
C PHE A 7 2.13 -2.26 2.98
N ASN A 8 1.25 -2.82 3.81
CA ASN A 8 1.20 -4.26 4.03
C ASN A 8 0.36 -4.91 2.92
N LEU A 9 1.03 -5.57 1.98
CA LEU A 9 0.42 -6.30 0.87
C LEU A 9 0.30 -7.81 1.15
N GLY A 10 0.61 -8.23 2.38
CA GLY A 10 0.71 -9.63 2.80
C GLY A 10 2.13 -10.19 2.68
N CYS A 11 2.41 -11.26 3.45
CA CYS A 11 3.77 -11.77 3.65
C CYS A 11 4.52 -12.07 2.35
N LYS A 12 3.87 -12.74 1.39
CA LYS A 12 4.51 -13.11 0.11
C LYS A 12 4.88 -11.88 -0.71
N GLN A 13 3.98 -10.91 -0.82
CA GLN A 13 4.20 -9.75 -1.67
C GLN A 13 5.24 -8.81 -1.06
N ASN A 14 5.18 -8.61 0.26
CA ASN A 14 6.19 -7.84 0.99
C ASN A 14 7.59 -8.49 0.86
N PHE A 15 7.66 -9.83 0.90
CA PHE A 15 8.91 -10.55 0.71
C PHE A 15 9.48 -10.36 -0.70
N ILE A 16 8.62 -10.44 -1.72
CA ILE A 16 9.02 -10.22 -3.12
C ILE A 16 9.48 -8.78 -3.36
N GLU A 17 8.92 -7.76 -2.70
CA GLU A 17 9.40 -6.38 -2.83
C GLU A 17 10.86 -6.23 -2.38
N ILE A 18 11.28 -6.98 -1.36
CA ILE A 18 12.63 -6.88 -0.78
C ILE A 18 13.62 -7.78 -1.53
N PHE A 19 13.24 -9.04 -1.75
CA PHE A 19 14.15 -10.08 -2.24
C PHE A 19 13.92 -10.47 -3.70
N GLY A 20 12.93 -9.88 -4.36
CA GLY A 20 12.54 -10.21 -5.72
C GLY A 20 11.78 -11.55 -5.83
N SER A 21 11.54 -11.97 -7.06
CA SER A 21 10.71 -13.13 -7.37
C SER A 21 11.38 -14.48 -7.12
N SER A 22 12.72 -14.50 -7.02
CA SER A 22 13.49 -15.73 -6.84
C SER A 22 13.85 -15.90 -5.35
N PRO A 23 13.27 -16.89 -4.65
CA PRO A 23 13.53 -17.09 -3.23
C PRO A 23 14.99 -17.50 -2.93
N PHE A 24 15.69 -18.08 -3.91
CA PHE A 24 17.10 -18.44 -3.77
C PHE A 24 18.01 -17.21 -3.65
N LEU A 25 17.62 -16.08 -4.26
CA LEU A 25 18.40 -14.85 -4.21
C LEU A 25 18.28 -14.14 -2.85
N ALA A 26 17.31 -14.51 -2.01
CA ALA A 26 17.20 -13.97 -0.65
C ALA A 26 18.41 -14.30 0.25
N PHE A 27 19.19 -15.34 -0.10
CA PHE A 27 20.38 -15.77 0.63
C PHE A 27 21.68 -15.17 0.10
N LEU A 28 21.62 -14.47 -1.03
CA LEU A 28 22.80 -13.87 -1.68
C LEU A 28 22.72 -12.35 -1.56
N PRO A 29 23.83 -11.64 -1.31
CA PRO A 29 23.85 -10.18 -1.19
C PRO A 29 23.83 -9.54 -2.59
N VAL A 30 22.80 -9.84 -3.37
CA VAL A 30 22.55 -9.29 -4.70
C VAL A 30 21.32 -8.39 -4.64
N THR A 31 21.37 -7.27 -5.35
CA THR A 31 20.23 -6.34 -5.42
C THR A 31 19.14 -6.92 -6.32
N THR A 32 18.01 -7.28 -5.71
CA THR A 32 16.83 -7.83 -6.38
C THR A 32 15.53 -7.17 -5.92
N SER A 33 15.63 -6.13 -5.11
CA SER A 33 14.50 -5.34 -4.62
C SER A 33 13.72 -4.73 -5.80
N LEU A 34 12.40 -4.71 -5.69
CA LEU A 34 11.53 -4.11 -6.69
C LEU A 34 11.23 -2.65 -6.35
N GLY A 35 11.03 -1.83 -7.40
CA GLY A 35 10.66 -0.42 -7.28
C GLY A 35 11.84 0.54 -7.45
N ASP A 36 11.54 1.82 -7.35
CA ASP A 36 12.48 2.94 -7.50
C ASP A 36 12.93 3.55 -6.17
N GLY A 37 12.40 3.05 -5.04
CA GLY A 37 12.65 3.57 -3.69
C GLY A 37 11.91 4.88 -3.38
N VAL A 38 11.12 5.41 -4.32
CA VAL A 38 10.33 6.63 -4.16
C VAL A 38 8.84 6.29 -4.03
N HIS A 39 8.37 5.31 -4.80
CA HIS A 39 6.99 4.88 -4.85
C HIS A 39 6.84 3.42 -4.40
N TYR A 40 6.00 3.23 -3.38
CA TYR A 40 5.68 1.91 -2.82
C TYR A 40 4.22 1.57 -3.08
N ARG A 41 3.92 0.28 -3.28
CA ARG A 41 2.55 -0.18 -3.45
C ARG A 41 1.78 -0.04 -2.15
N VAL A 42 0.57 0.49 -2.25
CA VAL A 42 -0.32 0.70 -1.11
C VAL A 42 -1.43 -0.34 -1.15
N ASN A 43 -1.81 -0.85 0.02
CA ASN A 43 -2.93 -1.75 0.15
C ASN A 43 -4.23 -1.04 -0.28
N SER A 44 -4.82 -1.51 -1.37
CA SER A 44 -6.03 -0.94 -1.98
C SER A 44 -7.26 -1.08 -1.08
N GLY A 45 -7.30 -2.05 -0.16
CA GLY A 45 -8.37 -2.17 0.84
C GLY A 45 -8.35 -1.06 1.88
N LEU A 46 -7.17 -0.50 2.19
CA LEU A 46 -7.01 0.64 3.09
C LEU A 46 -7.09 1.99 2.37
N SER A 47 -6.59 2.08 1.13
CA SER A 47 -6.69 3.30 0.31
C SER A 47 -8.09 3.53 -0.27
N GLY A 48 -8.79 2.47 -0.67
CA GLY A 48 -10.15 2.55 -1.20
C GLY A 48 -11.18 2.98 -0.14
N GLY A 49 -10.95 2.61 1.12
CA GLY A 49 -11.76 3.08 2.24
C GLY A 49 -11.64 4.59 2.47
N LEU A 50 -10.42 5.16 2.42
CA LEU A 50 -10.22 6.59 2.63
C LEU A 50 -10.73 7.45 1.48
N HIS A 51 -10.46 7.07 0.22
CA HIS A 51 -10.90 7.85 -0.94
C HIS A 51 -12.44 7.94 -1.00
N ASN A 52 -13.12 6.80 -0.85
CA ASN A 52 -14.58 6.76 -0.86
C ASN A 52 -15.18 7.47 0.37
N GLN A 53 -14.51 7.45 1.52
CA GLN A 53 -14.99 8.12 2.74
C GLN A 53 -14.84 9.65 2.67
N VAL A 54 -13.81 10.18 2.02
CA VAL A 54 -13.64 11.63 1.80
C VAL A 54 -14.69 12.17 0.84
N GLU A 55 -15.01 11.44 -0.23
CA GLU A 55 -16.10 11.83 -1.14
C GLU A 55 -17.47 11.75 -0.47
N GLN A 56 -17.74 10.71 0.32
CA GLN A 56 -19.00 10.58 1.07
C GLN A 56 -19.16 11.68 2.13
N ARG A 57 -18.09 12.08 2.83
CA ARG A 57 -18.14 13.20 3.79
C ARG A 57 -18.44 14.53 3.12
N LYS A 58 -17.89 14.79 1.93
CA LYS A 58 -18.21 16.00 1.14
C LYS A 58 -19.66 15.98 0.62
N ALA A 59 -20.17 14.81 0.23
CA ALA A 59 -21.56 14.66 -0.20
C ALA A 59 -22.56 14.87 0.95
N GLN A 60 -22.23 14.41 2.16
CA GLN A 60 -23.07 14.60 3.36
C GLN A 60 -23.06 16.05 3.85
N SER A 61 -21.92 16.77 3.79
CA SER A 61 -21.87 18.19 4.17
C SER A 61 -22.72 19.10 3.27
N ASN A 62 -22.85 18.77 1.97
CA ASN A 62 -23.71 19.52 1.06
C ASN A 62 -25.21 19.26 1.24
N SER A 63 -25.57 18.17 1.92
CA SER A 63 -26.96 17.78 2.17
C SER A 63 -27.52 18.40 3.46
N PHE A 64 -26.65 18.87 4.36
CA PHE A 64 -27.04 19.44 5.65
C PHE A 64 -27.36 20.95 5.60
N ASN A 65 -27.11 21.60 4.45
CA ASN A 65 -27.35 23.02 4.22
C ASN A 65 -28.51 23.29 3.22
N ARG A 66 -29.43 22.34 3.05
CA ARG A 66 -30.69 22.56 2.32
C ARG A 66 -31.89 22.48 3.25
#